data_AF-A0A1M3BFH4-F1
#
_entry.id   AF-A0A1M3BFH4-F1
#
_cell.length_a   1.000
_cell.length_b   1.000
_cell.length_c   1.000
_cell.angle_alpha   90.00
_cell.angle_beta   90.00
_cell.angle_gamma   90.00
#
_symmetry.space_group_name_H-M   'P 1'
#
loop_
_entity.id
_entity.type
_entity.pdbx_description
1 polymer ?
#
loop_
_entity_poly.entity_id
_entity_poly.type
_entity_poly.pdbx_seq_one_letter_code
_entity_poly.pdbx_strand_id
1 'polypeptide(L)'
;MVRVADALDMAQGRTRIPIESGHEGIHSISAAAIDEVRISAGDDHPVRIEIQLNNSAGIFQVDDLLATKIRGTPLEGKVEVLAEIEGETEKRLLSGFRLA
;
A
#
# COMPACT_ATOMS: atom_id res chain seq x y z
N MET A 1 -9.44 -9.46 -17.68
CA MET A 1 -8.08 -9.88 -17.29
C MET A 1 -7.20 -8.70 -16.83
N VAL A 2 -7.80 -7.58 -16.37
CA VAL A 2 -7.10 -6.31 -16.07
C VAL A 2 -7.55 -5.81 -14.69
N ARG A 3 -7.11 -6.47 -13.61
CA ARG A 3 -7.42 -6.04 -12.22
C ARG A 3 -6.20 -6.16 -11.30
N VAL A 4 -5.36 -7.16 -11.55
CA VAL A 4 -4.13 -7.41 -10.77
C VAL A 4 -3.02 -6.41 -11.10
N ALA A 5 -2.86 -6.04 -12.36
CA ALA A 5 -1.80 -5.11 -12.78
C ALA A 5 -1.96 -3.70 -12.18
N ASP A 6 -3.19 -3.30 -11.87
CA ASP A 6 -3.53 -1.96 -11.36
C ASP A 6 -3.29 -1.82 -9.83
N ALA A 7 -3.16 -2.94 -9.11
CA ALA A 7 -2.83 -2.96 -7.68
C ALA A 7 -1.31 -3.00 -7.45
N LEU A 8 -0.54 -3.56 -8.38
CA LEU A 8 0.92 -3.59 -8.34
C LEU A 8 1.56 -2.24 -8.75
N ASP A 9 0.78 -1.34 -9.33
CA ASP A 9 1.24 -0.03 -9.82
C ASP A 9 1.50 0.99 -8.68
N MET A 10 1.43 0.54 -7.41
CA MET A 10 1.71 1.35 -6.22
C MET A 10 3.22 1.49 -5.91
N ALA A 11 4.09 0.71 -6.55
CA ALA A 11 5.54 0.79 -6.35
C ALA A 11 6.20 1.83 -7.26
N GLN A 12 6.45 3.03 -6.73
CA GLN A 12 7.52 4.00 -7.07
C GLN A 12 7.92 4.22 -8.56
N GLY A 13 7.08 3.85 -9.53
CA GLY A 13 7.43 3.88 -10.96
C GLY A 13 6.56 4.81 -11.81
N ARG A 14 5.33 5.13 -11.38
CA ARG A 14 4.39 5.93 -12.20
C ARG A 14 3.58 6.99 -11.50
N THR A 15 3.53 7.03 -10.17
CA THR A 15 2.91 8.15 -9.44
C THR A 15 3.89 9.31 -9.30
N ARG A 16 4.34 9.82 -10.44
CA ARG A 16 4.86 11.20 -10.58
C ARG A 16 3.79 12.05 -11.26
N ILE A 17 2.53 11.86 -10.85
CA ILE A 17 1.38 12.68 -11.26
C ILE A 17 1.00 13.50 -10.03
N PRO A 18 0.91 14.82 -10.16
CA PRO A 18 1.64 15.74 -9.30
C PRO A 18 0.83 16.14 -8.08
N ILE A 19 1.47 16.24 -6.92
CA ILE A 19 1.04 17.10 -5.81
C ILE A 19 1.33 18.58 -6.19
N GLU A 20 0.96 18.99 -7.40
CA GLU A 20 1.10 20.36 -7.90
C GLU A 20 -0.24 20.96 -8.36
N SER A 21 -1.34 20.20 -8.30
CA SER A 21 -2.62 20.61 -8.90
C SER A 21 -3.72 21.01 -7.89
N GLY A 22 -3.39 21.28 -6.62
CA GLY A 22 -4.33 21.85 -5.65
C GLY A 22 -5.54 20.99 -5.30
N HIS A 23 -5.48 19.67 -5.53
CA HIS A 23 -6.52 18.72 -5.12
C HIS A 23 -6.12 18.05 -3.81
N GLU A 24 -6.35 18.75 -2.70
CA GLU A 24 -6.09 18.28 -1.32
C GLU A 24 -7.16 17.25 -0.88
N GLY A 25 -7.16 16.07 -1.49
CA GLY A 25 -8.08 14.97 -1.16
C GLY A 25 -7.44 13.91 -0.26
N ILE A 26 -8.25 13.19 0.52
CA ILE A 26 -7.76 12.12 1.42
C ILE A 26 -6.88 11.09 0.69
N HIS A 27 -7.22 10.74 -0.56
CA HIS A 27 -6.45 9.83 -1.40
C HIS A 27 -5.06 10.36 -1.80
N SER A 28 -4.91 11.68 -1.98
CA SER A 28 -3.62 12.29 -2.30
C SER A 28 -2.70 12.35 -1.08
N ILE A 29 -3.29 12.61 0.09
CA ILE A 29 -2.58 12.66 1.37
C ILE A 29 -2.13 11.24 1.78
N SER A 30 -3.02 10.25 1.65
CA SER A 30 -2.69 8.85 1.94
C SER A 30 -1.67 8.27 0.96
N ALA A 31 -1.73 8.62 -0.33
CA ALA A 31 -0.73 8.20 -1.30
C ALA A 31 0.65 8.81 -1.02
N ALA A 32 0.71 10.08 -0.59
CA ALA A 32 1.95 10.75 -0.19
C ALA A 32 2.60 10.15 1.07
N ALA A 33 1.83 9.37 1.84
CA ALA A 33 2.33 8.68 3.03
C ALA A 33 3.07 7.37 2.70
N ILE A 34 3.08 6.92 1.44
CA ILE A 34 3.81 5.72 1.01
C ILE A 34 5.20 6.13 0.54
N ASP A 35 6.24 5.65 1.24
CA ASP A 35 7.63 5.90 0.86
C ASP A 35 8.11 4.87 -0.17
N GLU A 36 7.89 3.59 0.12
CA GLU A 36 8.40 2.50 -0.71
C GLU A 36 7.41 1.32 -0.76
N VAL A 37 7.35 0.65 -1.89
CA VAL A 37 6.68 -0.65 -2.04
C VAL A 37 7.65 -1.63 -2.67
N ARG A 38 7.90 -2.75 -2.00
CA ARG A 38 8.73 -3.84 -2.49
C ARG A 38 7.85 -5.07 -2.72
N ILE A 39 8.10 -5.74 -3.84
CA ILE A 39 7.43 -7.00 -4.18
C ILE A 39 8.50 -8.08 -4.26
N SER A 40 8.32 -9.12 -3.47
CA SER A 40 9.26 -10.23 -3.33
C SER A 40 8.52 -11.56 -3.35
N ALA A 41 9.27 -12.66 -3.52
CA ALA A 41 8.73 -13.98 -3.24
C ALA A 41 8.60 -14.14 -1.72
N GLY A 42 7.42 -14.57 -1.25
CA GLY A 42 7.20 -14.88 0.16
C GLY A 42 7.38 -16.36 0.46
N ASP A 43 7.50 -16.68 1.75
CA ASP A 43 7.69 -18.06 2.23
C ASP A 43 6.35 -18.80 2.35
N ASP A 44 5.41 -18.25 3.14
CA ASP A 44 4.08 -18.82 3.36
C ASP A 44 3.11 -18.50 2.21
N HIS A 45 3.29 -17.34 1.58
CA HIS A 45 2.50 -16.85 0.47
C HIS A 45 3.42 -16.60 -0.75
N PRO A 46 3.06 -17.06 -1.96
CA PRO A 46 3.92 -16.93 -3.14
C PRO A 46 4.42 -15.51 -3.44
N VAL A 47 3.63 -14.49 -3.08
CA VAL A 47 3.97 -13.08 -3.27
C VAL A 47 3.91 -12.37 -1.93
N ARG A 48 4.97 -11.63 -1.60
CA ARG A 48 5.01 -10.70 -0.47
C ARG A 48 5.09 -9.27 -0.99
N ILE A 49 4.25 -8.39 -0.46
CA ILE A 49 4.24 -6.96 -0.72
C ILE A 49 4.57 -6.25 0.60
N GLU A 50 5.71 -5.58 0.64
CA GLU A 50 6.16 -4.79 1.79
C GLU A 50 6.00 -3.32 1.47
N ILE A 51 5.35 -2.56 2.34
CA ILE A 51 5.03 -1.14 2.15
C ILE A 51 5.61 -0.36 3.33
N GLN A 52 6.53 0.55 3.05
CA GLN A 52 7.05 1.51 4.01
C GLN A 52 6.21 2.79 3.97
N LEU A 53 5.73 3.22 5.12
CA LEU A 53 4.89 4.40 5.28
C LEU A 53 5.59 5.43 6.17
N ASN A 54 5.61 6.70 5.77
CA ASN A 54 6.12 7.78 6.62
C ASN A 54 5.11 8.25 7.68
N ASN A 55 3.82 7.93 7.52
CA ASN A 55 2.77 8.26 8.49
C ASN A 55 1.54 7.36 8.37
N SER A 56 0.63 7.48 9.33
CA SER A 56 -0.55 6.61 9.45
C SER A 56 -1.63 6.80 8.36
N ALA A 57 -1.65 7.92 7.64
CA ALA A 57 -2.60 8.15 6.55
C ALA A 57 -2.44 7.14 5.41
N GLY A 58 -1.25 6.56 5.23
CA GLY A 58 -0.98 5.57 4.19
C GLY A 58 -1.73 4.25 4.38
N ILE A 59 -2.10 3.91 5.61
CA ILE A 59 -2.86 2.68 5.92
C ILE A 59 -4.21 2.66 5.20
N PHE A 60 -4.88 3.81 5.09
CA PHE A 60 -6.14 3.91 4.35
C PHE A 60 -5.96 3.51 2.89
N GLN A 61 -4.85 3.92 2.25
CA GLN A 61 -4.58 3.56 0.87
C GLN A 61 -4.28 2.05 0.71
N VAL A 62 -3.55 1.46 1.67
CA VAL A 62 -3.25 0.02 1.67
C VAL A 62 -4.52 -0.81 1.82
N ASP A 63 -5.41 -0.44 2.75
CA ASP A 63 -6.67 -1.15 2.96
C ASP A 63 -7.66 -0.93 1.80
N ASP A 64 -7.91 0.31 1.42
CA ASP A 64 -8.92 0.66 0.42
C ASP A 64 -8.53 0.16 -0.99
N LEU A 65 -7.27 0.33 -1.39
CA LEU A 65 -6.83 -0.08 -2.73
C LEU A 65 -6.37 -1.52 -2.80
N LEU A 66 -5.54 -1.98 -1.87
CA LEU A 66 -4.87 -3.26 -2.05
C LEU A 66 -5.71 -4.41 -1.49
N ALA A 67 -6.21 -4.28 -0.26
CA ALA A 67 -6.98 -5.34 0.38
C ALA A 67 -8.31 -5.60 -0.34
N THR A 68 -9.05 -4.55 -0.70
CA THR A 68 -10.34 -4.67 -1.41
C THR A 68 -10.18 -5.24 -2.82
N LYS A 69 -9.07 -4.97 -3.51
CA LYS A 69 -8.81 -5.51 -4.86
C LYS A 69 -8.34 -6.97 -4.85
N ILE A 70 -7.70 -7.43 -3.76
CA ILE A 70 -7.24 -8.82 -3.62
C ILE A 70 -8.37 -9.74 -3.18
N ARG A 71 -9.20 -9.29 -2.24
CA ARG A 71 -10.33 -10.05 -1.69
C ARG A 71 -11.29 -10.50 -2.79
N GLY A 72 -11.68 -11.77 -2.78
CA GLY A 72 -12.57 -12.35 -3.80
C GLY A 72 -11.91 -12.59 -5.17
N THR A 73 -10.58 -12.50 -5.27
CA THR A 73 -9.84 -12.82 -6.50
C THR A 73 -9.02 -14.11 -6.32
N PRO A 74 -8.54 -14.74 -7.41
CA PRO A 74 -7.65 -15.91 -7.31
C PRO A 74 -6.29 -15.64 -6.64
N LEU A 75 -5.99 -14.39 -6.28
CA LEU A 75 -4.82 -13.98 -5.51
C LEU A 75 -5.07 -13.98 -4.00
N GLU A 76 -6.32 -14.08 -3.56
CA GLU A 76 -6.67 -14.24 -2.16
C GLU A 76 -5.98 -15.48 -1.59
N GLY A 77 -5.32 -15.33 -0.43
CA GLY A 77 -4.49 -16.37 0.18
C GLY A 77 -3.21 -16.72 -0.58
N LYS A 78 -2.79 -15.91 -1.56
CA LYS A 78 -1.50 -16.07 -2.27
C LYS A 78 -0.59 -14.84 -2.19
N VAL A 79 -1.12 -13.75 -1.66
CA VAL A 79 -0.41 -12.47 -1.52
C VAL A 79 -0.44 -12.09 -0.06
N GLU A 80 0.74 -11.96 0.54
CA GLU A 80 0.90 -11.36 1.85
C GLU A 80 1.21 -9.87 1.68
N VAL A 81 0.54 -9.03 2.46
CA VAL A 81 0.76 -7.58 2.48
C VAL A 81 1.18 -7.17 3.88
N LEU A 82 2.34 -6.53 3.98
CA LEU A 82 2.92 -5.99 5.20
C LEU A 82 3.12 -4.49 5.03
N ALA A 83 2.44 -3.68 5.84
CA ALA A 83 2.63 -2.24 5.86
C ALA A 83 3.19 -1.81 7.22
N GLU A 84 4.34 -1.13 7.19
CA GLU A 84 5.07 -0.67 8.37
C GLU A 84 5.20 0.85 8.34
N ILE A 85 5.01 1.49 9.50
CA ILE A 85 5.11 2.95 9.64
C ILE A 85 6.48 3.29 10.23
N GLU A 86 7.34 3.92 9.42
CA GLU A 86 8.65 4.41 9.80
C GLU A 86 8.56 5.91 10.15
N GLY A 87 8.51 6.22 11.45
CA GLY A 87 8.47 7.61 11.92
C GLY A 87 8.48 7.71 13.45
N GLU A 88 9.13 8.76 13.96
CA GLU A 88 9.20 9.09 15.39
C GLU A 88 8.21 10.18 15.81
N THR A 89 7.76 11.02 14.87
CA THR A 89 7.09 12.29 15.17
C THR A 89 5.56 12.18 15.25
N GLU A 90 4.93 11.19 14.61
CA GLU A 90 3.50 10.94 14.78
C GLU A 90 3.21 10.15 16.06
N LYS A 91 2.11 10.51 16.74
CA LYS A 91 1.52 9.62 17.75
C LYS A 91 1.08 8.35 17.03
N ARG A 92 1.83 7.25 17.20
CA ARG A 92 1.50 5.94 16.62
C ARG A 92 0.11 5.50 17.09
N LEU A 93 -0.89 5.67 16.22
CA LEU A 93 -2.25 5.17 16.43
C LEU A 93 -2.31 3.66 16.15
N LEU A 94 -1.46 3.20 15.23
CA LEU A 94 -1.27 1.81 14.82
C LEU A 94 0.22 1.57 14.59
N SER A 95 0.71 0.37 14.85
CA SER A 95 2.10 -0.02 14.59
C SER A 95 2.33 -0.56 13.18
N GLY A 96 1.27 -0.96 12.47
CA GLY A 96 1.32 -1.53 11.12
C GLY A 96 0.02 -2.22 10.74
N PHE A 97 -0.06 -2.70 9.51
CA PHE A 97 -1.19 -3.47 8.96
C PHE A 97 -0.69 -4.74 8.27
N ARG A 98 -1.38 -5.86 8.49
CA ARG A 98 -1.08 -7.14 7.84
C ARG A 98 -2.35 -7.75 7.28
N LEU A 99 -2.26 -8.17 6.01
CA LEU A 99 -3.26 -8.99 5.34
C LEU A 99 -2.58 -10.26 4.82
N ALA A 100 -3.15 -11.42 5.16
CA ALA A 100 -2.73 -12.74 4.71
C ALA A 100 -3.97 -13.55 4.33
#